data_AF-A0A9D8PMH1-F1
#
_entry.id   AF-A0A9D8PMH1-F1
#
_cell.length_a   1.000
_cell.length_b   1.000
_cell.length_c   1.000
_cell.angle_alpha   90.00
_cell.angle_beta   90.00
_cell.angle_gamma   90.00
#
_symmetry.space_group_name_H-M   'P 1'
#
loop_
_entity.id
_entity.type
_entity.pdbx_description
1 polymer ?
#
loop_
_entity_poly.entity_id
_entity_poly.type
_entity_poly.pdbx_seq_one_letter_code
_entity_poly.pdbx_strand_id
1 'polypeptide(L)'
;MPTQADLGWTGCPAVERVPLRVSGARVFRGTRIPVAALFENLKDGVSLSEFVELFPGVTVQQARQVLEHLARSTRAAVGCGLKAAPVRPGDARSKDGGTSLGGV
;
A
#
# COMPACT_ATOMS: atom_id res chain seq x y z
N MET A 1 23.24 -1.79 -10.80
CA MET A 1 21.88 -2.32 -10.53
C MET A 1 21.33 -1.55 -9.34
N PRO A 2 20.25 -0.76 -9.46
CA PRO A 2 19.74 -0.03 -8.32
C PRO A 2 19.27 -1.07 -7.30
N THR A 3 19.97 -1.12 -6.17
CA THR A 3 19.65 -2.00 -5.05
C THR A 3 18.26 -1.62 -4.56
N GLN A 4 17.29 -2.46 -4.92
CA GLN A 4 15.87 -2.37 -4.58
C GLN A 4 15.70 -1.62 -3.28
N ALA A 5 15.23 -0.38 -3.44
CA ALA A 5 15.24 0.65 -2.42
C ALA A 5 14.74 0.09 -1.10
N ASP A 6 15.33 0.59 -0.02
CA ASP A 6 14.95 0.38 1.36
C ASP A 6 13.50 0.88 1.57
N LEU A 7 12.53 0.13 1.04
CA LEU A 7 11.12 0.49 1.03
C LEU A 7 10.62 0.44 2.48
N GLY A 8 10.71 1.55 3.21
CA GLY A 8 9.85 1.94 4.33
C GLY A 8 9.75 1.03 5.56
N TRP A 9 10.35 -0.16 5.61
CA TRP A 9 10.18 -1.11 6.72
C TRP A 9 11.00 -0.75 7.96
N THR A 10 11.78 0.33 7.90
CA THR A 10 12.51 0.90 9.04
C THR A 10 11.50 1.22 10.15
N GLY A 11 11.65 0.56 11.30
CA GLY A 11 10.75 0.70 12.44
C GLY A 11 9.63 -0.35 12.56
N CYS A 12 9.53 -1.32 11.65
CA CYS A 12 8.61 -2.45 11.80
C CYS A 12 9.32 -3.65 12.45
N PRO A 13 9.01 -4.03 13.70
CA PRO A 13 9.71 -5.15 14.37
C PRO A 13 9.36 -6.51 13.76
N ALA A 14 8.22 -6.64 13.07
CA ALA A 14 7.78 -7.88 12.44
C ALA A 14 8.53 -8.23 11.14
N VAL A 15 9.27 -7.30 10.54
CA VAL A 15 9.92 -7.48 9.23
C VAL A 15 11.43 -7.43 9.38
N GLU A 16 12.12 -8.33 8.69
CA GLU A 16 13.57 -8.28 8.53
C GLU A 16 13.97 -8.35 7.06
N ARG A 17 15.14 -7.81 6.75
CA ARG A 17 15.80 -8.04 5.46
C ARG A 17 17.07 -8.82 5.72
N VAL A 18 17.14 -10.01 5.15
CA VAL A 18 18.34 -10.84 5.21
C VAL A 18 18.89 -10.92 3.79
N PRO A 19 20.04 -10.29 3.47
CA PRO A 19 20.54 -10.15 2.10
C PRO A 19 20.62 -11.47 1.31
N LEU A 20 20.90 -12.58 1.99
CA LEU A 20 21.06 -13.91 1.38
C LEU A 20 19.79 -14.78 1.47
N ARG A 21 18.70 -14.28 2.05
CA ARG A 21 17.45 -15.04 2.22
C ARG A 21 16.43 -14.51 1.21
N VAL A 22 15.85 -15.42 0.42
CA VAL A 22 14.85 -15.08 -0.62
C VAL A 22 15.31 -13.90 -1.48
N SER A 23 16.55 -13.94 -1.97
CA SER A 23 17.13 -12.89 -2.83
C SER A 23 17.10 -11.48 -2.22
N GLY A 24 17.15 -11.36 -0.89
CA GLY A 24 17.13 -10.08 -0.19
C GLY A 24 15.74 -9.46 -0.05
N ALA A 25 14.68 -10.25 -0.25
CA ALA A 25 13.31 -9.86 0.00
C ALA A 25 13.05 -9.57 1.49
N ARG A 26 11.97 -8.83 1.74
CA ARG A 26 11.48 -8.55 3.10
C ARG A 26 10.68 -9.75 3.56
N VAL A 27 11.11 -10.35 4.66
CA VAL A 27 10.49 -11.54 5.23
C VAL A 27 9.97 -11.24 6.62
N PHE A 28 9.00 -12.02 7.08
CA PHE A 28 8.61 -12.01 8.49
C PHE A 28 9.80 -12.45 9.34
N ARG A 29 10.05 -11.71 10.43
CA ARG A 29 11.16 -11.98 11.34
C ARG A 29 11.14 -13.43 11.83
N GLY A 30 12.28 -14.10 11.70
CA GLY A 30 12.44 -15.49 12.12
C GLY A 30 11.90 -16.51 11.11
N THR A 31 11.44 -16.06 9.94
CA THR A 31 10.92 -16.95 8.89
C THR A 31 11.61 -16.71 7.55
N ARG A 32 11.30 -17.57 6.57
CA ARG A 32 11.63 -17.35 5.15
C ARG A 32 10.41 -16.88 4.35
N ILE A 33 9.32 -16.50 5.02
CA ILE A 33 8.06 -16.18 4.37
C ILE A 33 8.09 -14.70 3.96
N PRO A 34 7.96 -14.38 2.66
CA PRO A 34 7.94 -13.00 2.20
C PRO A 34 6.74 -12.23 2.75
N VAL A 35 6.93 -10.96 3.05
CA VAL A 35 5.84 -10.04 3.40
C VAL A 35 4.85 -9.90 2.24
N ALA A 36 5.31 -10.03 1.00
CA ALA A 36 4.46 -10.05 -0.19
C ALA A 36 3.37 -11.14 -0.13
N ALA A 37 3.70 -12.32 0.42
CA ALA A 37 2.77 -13.42 0.55
C ALA A 37 1.55 -13.05 1.40
N LEU A 38 1.71 -12.20 2.43
CA LEU A 38 0.58 -11.70 3.22
C LEU A 38 -0.42 -10.96 2.32
N PHE A 39 0.06 -10.00 1.52
CA PHE A 39 -0.82 -9.18 0.67
C PHE A 39 -1.44 -9.98 -0.47
N GLU A 40 -0.71 -10.92 -1.05
CA GLU A 40 -1.23 -11.84 -2.07
C GLU A 40 -2.40 -12.66 -1.50
N ASN A 41 -2.22 -13.28 -0.32
CA ASN A 41 -3.27 -14.07 0.32
C ASN A 41 -4.47 -13.20 0.74
N LEU A 42 -4.24 -12.01 1.31
CA LEU A 42 -5.32 -11.09 1.66
C LEU A 42 -6.14 -10.65 0.44
N LYS A 43 -5.50 -10.47 -0.73
CA LYS A 43 -6.21 -10.15 -1.99
C LYS A 43 -7.10 -11.29 -2.45
N ASP A 44 -6.70 -12.53 -2.19
CA ASP A 44 -7.46 -13.72 -2.54
C ASP A 44 -8.57 -14.05 -1.52
N GLY A 45 -8.78 -13.16 -0.53
CA GLY A 45 -9.84 -13.28 0.48
C GLY A 45 -9.47 -14.08 1.72
N VAL A 46 -8.20 -14.50 1.86
CA VAL A 46 -7.71 -15.24 3.02
C VAL A 46 -7.68 -14.30 4.23
N SER A 47 -8.27 -14.71 5.36
CA SER A 47 -8.22 -13.94 6.60
C SER A 47 -6.84 -14.04 7.29
N LEU A 48 -6.57 -13.15 8.26
CA LEU A 48 -5.32 -13.20 9.03
C LEU A 48 -5.16 -14.51 9.83
N SER A 49 -6.26 -15.07 10.33
CA SER A 49 -6.27 -16.36 11.02
C SER A 49 -5.89 -17.50 10.07
N GLU A 50 -6.52 -17.55 8.89
CA GLU A 50 -6.21 -18.58 7.89
C GLU A 50 -4.77 -18.44 7.37
N PHE A 51 -4.28 -17.22 7.19
CA PHE A 51 -2.90 -16.99 6.77
C PHE A 51 -1.88 -17.60 7.73
N VAL A 52 -2.07 -17.47 9.05
CA VAL A 52 -1.12 -18.03 10.02
C VAL A 52 -1.22 -19.56 10.14
N GLU A 53 -2.37 -20.13 9.77
CA GLU A 53 -2.55 -21.57 9.63
C GLU A 53 -1.78 -22.11 8.41
N LEU A 54 -1.80 -21.39 7.28
CA LEU A 54 -1.05 -21.73 6.08
C LEU A 54 0.47 -21.60 6.28
N PHE A 55 0.89 -20.68 7.15
CA PHE A 55 2.29 -20.31 7.34
C PHE A 55 2.71 -20.43 8.82
N PRO A 56 2.84 -21.66 9.35
CA PRO A 56 3.28 -21.89 10.72
C PRO A 56 4.69 -21.30 10.91
N GLY A 57 4.78 -20.28 11.76
CA GLY A 57 5.99 -19.48 11.97
C GLY A 57 5.74 -17.98 11.87
N VAL A 58 4.66 -17.56 11.21
CA VAL A 58 4.16 -16.19 11.29
C VAL A 58 3.04 -16.12 12.32
N THR A 59 3.15 -15.19 13.26
CA THR A 59 2.10 -14.94 14.25
C THR A 59 1.10 -13.91 13.74
N VAL A 60 -0.16 -13.99 14.23
CA VAL A 60 -1.19 -12.98 13.91
C VAL A 60 -0.72 -11.59 14.34
N GLN A 61 0.01 -11.51 15.45
CA GLN A 61 0.57 -10.26 15.94
C GLN A 61 1.60 -9.67 14.98
N GLN A 62 2.49 -10.48 14.40
CA GLN A 62 3.43 -10.02 13.38
C GLN A 62 2.71 -9.53 12.12
N ALA A 63 1.70 -10.26 11.63
CA ALA A 63 0.91 -9.85 10.48
C ALA A 63 0.17 -8.51 10.73
N ARG A 64 -0.41 -8.34 11.93
CA ARG A 64 -1.01 -7.05 12.34
C ARG A 64 -0.01 -5.92 12.40
N GLN A 65 1.18 -6.13 12.94
CA GLN A 65 2.24 -5.11 12.99
C GLN A 65 2.66 -4.65 11.60
N VAL A 66 2.70 -5.55 10.61
CA VAL A 66 2.96 -5.21 9.21
C VAL A 66 1.86 -4.30 8.66
N LEU A 67 0.59 -4.67 8.85
CA LEU A 67 -0.55 -3.87 8.38
C LEU A 67 -0.61 -2.49 9.05
N GLU A 68 -0.38 -2.44 10.36
CA GLU A 68 -0.38 -1.19 11.12
C GLU A 68 0.77 -0.28 10.70
N HIS A 69 1.96 -0.85 10.44
CA HIS A 69 3.11 -0.10 9.93
C HIS A 69 2.80 0.56 8.58
N LEU A 70 2.17 -0.17 7.67
CA LEU A 70 1.73 0.40 6.40
C LEU A 70 0.66 1.48 6.59
N ALA A 71 -0.35 1.24 7.42
CA ALA A 71 -1.38 2.24 7.71
C ALA A 71 -0.77 3.54 8.26
N ARG A 72 0.17 3.45 9.21
CA ARG A 72 0.90 4.60 9.74
C ARG A 72 1.75 5.29 8.67
N SER A 73 2.51 4.52 7.89
CA SER A 73 3.40 5.06 6.85
C SER A 73 2.61 5.78 5.75
N THR A 74 1.48 5.21 5.34
CA THR A 74 0.57 5.84 4.38
C THR A 74 0.01 7.13 4.95
N ARG A 75 -0.52 7.14 6.19
CA ARG A 75 -1.01 8.36 6.86
C ARG A 75 0.04 9.46 6.92
N ALA A 76 1.29 9.10 7.24
CA ALA A 76 2.40 10.04 7.25
C ALA A 76 2.68 10.62 5.85
N ALA A 77 2.61 9.79 4.81
CA ALA A 77 2.75 10.23 3.42
C ALA A 77 1.60 11.12 2.96
N VAL A 78 0.34 10.85 3.37
CA VAL A 78 -0.80 11.72 3.02
C VAL A 78 -0.72 13.10 3.70
N GLY A 79 -0.04 13.19 4.85
CA GLY A 79 0.25 14.47 5.52
C GLY A 79 1.46 15.21 4.94
N CYS A 80 2.37 14.52 4.26
CA CYS A 80 3.58 15.08 3.67
C CYS A 80 3.42 15.27 2.16
N GLY A 81 2.59 16.25 1.77
CA GLY A 81 2.70 16.96 0.49
C GLY A 81 2.84 16.11 -0.78
N LEU A 82 1.85 15.27 -1.11
CA LEU A 82 1.60 15.02 -2.52
C LEU A 82 1.13 16.35 -3.12
N LYS A 83 2.00 17.08 -3.82
CA LYS A 83 1.54 18.19 -4.64
C LYS A 83 0.54 17.60 -5.63
N ALA A 84 -0.75 17.95 -5.48
CA ALA A 84 -1.73 17.71 -6.52
C ALA A 84 -1.15 18.28 -7.82
N ALA A 85 -1.05 17.45 -8.86
CA ALA A 85 -0.74 17.93 -10.19
C ALA A 85 -1.77 19.02 -10.54
N PRO A 86 -1.37 20.18 -11.09
CA PRO A 86 -2.32 21.21 -11.46
C PRO A 86 -3.32 20.62 -12.46
N VAL A 87 -4.58 20.52 -12.05
CA VAL A 87 -5.70 20.31 -12.97
C VAL A 87 -5.64 21.44 -14.00
N ARG A 88 -5.42 21.10 -15.27
CA ARG A 88 -5.37 22.10 -16.32
C ARG A 88 -6.79 22.69 -16.47
N PRO A 89 -6.96 24.01 -16.38
CA PRO A 89 -8.26 24.62 -16.64
C PRO A 89 -8.48 24.58 -18.16
N GLY A 90 -9.18 23.56 -18.65
CA GLY A 90 -9.44 23.38 -20.07
C GLY A 90 -10.67 22.53 -20.41
N ASP A 91 -11.14 21.67 -19.50
CA ASP A 91 -12.27 20.77 -19.80
C ASP A 91 -13.66 21.36 -19.48
N ALA A 92 -13.76 22.68 -19.26
CA ALA A 92 -15.04 23.37 -19.15
C ALA A 92 -15.65 23.53 -20.55
N ARG A 93 -16.31 22.47 -21.04
CA ARG A 93 -17.17 22.54 -22.21
C ARG A 93 -18.37 23.45 -21.89
N SER A 94 -18.29 24.70 -22.34
CA SER A 94 -19.43 25.61 -22.38
C SER A 94 -20.52 25.05 -23.29
N LYS A 95 -21.76 25.02 -22.81
CA LYS A 95 -22.96 24.96 -23.65
C LYS A 95 -23.81 26.19 -23.34
N ASP A 96 -23.40 27.31 -23.93
CA ASP A 96 -24.27 28.45 -24.10
C ASP A 96 -25.38 28.07 -25.09
N GLY A 97 -26.61 28.11 -24.61
CA GLY A 97 -27.82 27.83 -25.38
C GLY A 97 -28.93 28.79 -24.95
N GLY A 98 -28.70 30.09 -25.14
CA GLY A 98 -29.78 31.07 -25.14
C GLY A 98 -30.39 31.19 -26.54
N THR A 99 -31.71 31.34 -26.63
CA THR A 99 -32.41 32.39 -27.39
C THR A 99 -33.91 32.09 -27.46
N SER A 100 -34.69 32.95 -26.78
CA SER A 100 -35.88 33.70 -27.23
C SER A 100 -37.10 32.98 -27.83
N LEU A 101 -38.30 33.37 -27.36
CA LEU A 101 -39.27 34.22 -28.10
C LEU A 101 -40.61 34.25 -27.33
N GLY A 102 -41.06 35.43 -26.88
CA GLY A 102 -42.27 36.09 -27.41
C GLY A 102 -43.42 35.94 -26.41
N GLY A 103 -44.32 36.89 -26.18
CA GLY A 103 -44.58 38.18 -26.80
C GLY A 103 -45.91 38.70 -26.24
N VAL A 104 -46.03 40.03 -26.24
CA VAL A 104 -47.20 40.92 -26.07
C VAL A 104 -48.01 40.88 -24.78
#